data_AF-A0A3C1FH46-F1
#
_entry.id   AF-A0A3C1FH46-F1
#
_cell.length_a   1.000
_cell.length_b   1.000
_cell.length_c   1.000
_cell.angle_alpha   90.00
_cell.angle_beta   90.00
_cell.angle_gamma   90.00
#
_symmetry.space_group_name_H-M   'P 1'
#
loop_
_entity.id
_entity.type
_entity.pdbx_description
1 polymer ?
#
loop_
_entity_poly.entity_id
_entity_poly.type
_entity_poly.pdbx_seq_one_letter_code
_entity_poly.pdbx_strand_id
1 'polypeptide(L)'
;MLLAPEVSSARSTFRAQSGRHGCGTLGGVVTGRDAVHEVSLCRALAGSVTRASRGRRVEAVHVDVGQLRQIVPDAMAHAWVFVVRNTSLDGAELHLNPIPAVLACDDCGAEIELGPELGFACHACGSASTHVASGEEFTLTAIDVSEDLGAVKGEP
;
A
#
# COMPACT_ATOMS: atom_id res chain seq x y z
N MET A 1 -27.32 -43.98 -17.36
CA MET A 1 -27.98 -44.95 -16.48
C MET A 1 -26.96 -45.40 -15.43
N LEU A 2 -27.04 -44.80 -14.24
CA LEU A 2 -26.60 -45.28 -12.91
C LEU A 2 -25.08 -45.51 -12.69
N LEU A 3 -24.38 -45.03 -11.65
CA LEU A 3 -24.66 -44.29 -10.41
C LEU A 3 -23.30 -43.78 -9.87
N ALA A 4 -23.30 -42.61 -9.21
CA ALA A 4 -22.16 -42.09 -8.44
C ALA A 4 -22.01 -42.80 -7.09
N PRO A 5 -20.82 -42.80 -6.45
CA PRO A 5 -20.69 -43.18 -5.05
C PRO A 5 -20.78 -41.96 -4.11
N GLU A 6 -21.79 -42.08 -3.26
CA GLU A 6 -22.07 -41.51 -1.94
C GLU A 6 -20.95 -40.81 -1.15
N VAL A 7 -21.35 -39.66 -0.61
CA VAL A 7 -20.68 -38.79 0.35
C VAL A 7 -20.71 -39.45 1.74
N SER A 8 -19.55 -39.70 2.35
CA SER A 8 -19.47 -40.17 3.75
C SER A 8 -19.02 -39.04 4.68
N SER A 9 -20.00 -38.55 5.43
CA SER A 9 -19.91 -37.53 6.48
C SER A 9 -19.26 -38.10 7.75
N ALA A 10 -18.04 -37.67 8.07
CA ALA A 10 -17.44 -37.86 9.39
C ALA A 10 -17.79 -36.68 10.31
N ARG A 11 -18.83 -36.84 11.14
CA ARG A 11 -19.16 -35.95 12.24
C ARG A 11 -18.15 -36.16 13.39
N SER A 12 -17.15 -35.29 13.46
CA SER A 12 -16.33 -35.16 14.67
C SER A 12 -17.13 -34.40 15.72
N THR A 13 -17.37 -35.05 16.86
CA THR A 13 -18.03 -34.47 18.03
C THR A 13 -17.15 -33.38 18.63
N PHE A 14 -17.47 -32.12 18.32
CA PHE A 14 -16.86 -30.94 18.93
C PHE A 14 -17.36 -30.82 20.37
N ARG A 15 -16.49 -31.17 21.33
CA ARG A 15 -16.74 -30.99 22.76
C ARG A 15 -16.46 -29.53 23.10
N ALA A 16 -17.52 -28.73 23.18
CA ALA A 16 -17.47 -27.35 23.65
C ALA A 16 -16.92 -27.31 25.10
N GLN A 17 -15.76 -26.70 25.29
CA GLN A 17 -15.32 -26.22 26.59
C GLN A 17 -15.40 -24.70 26.58
N SER A 18 -16.14 -24.20 27.56
CA SER A 18 -16.44 -22.80 27.81
C SER A 18 -15.18 -21.97 28.05
N GLY A 19 -14.91 -21.04 27.14
CA GLY A 19 -14.03 -19.90 27.37
C GLY A 19 -14.70 -18.66 26.79
N ARG A 20 -15.15 -17.75 27.66
CA ARG A 20 -15.45 -16.38 27.25
C ARG A 20 -14.18 -15.79 26.65
N HIS A 21 -14.30 -14.97 25.61
CA HIS A 21 -13.59 -13.70 25.38
C HIS A 21 -13.47 -13.38 23.89
N GLY A 22 -13.92 -12.17 23.53
CA GLY A 22 -13.21 -11.34 22.57
C GLY A 22 -13.67 -11.43 21.12
N CYS A 23 -14.50 -10.46 20.73
CA CYS A 23 -14.66 -9.97 19.38
C CYS A 23 -13.28 -9.73 18.73
N GLY A 24 -12.91 -10.52 17.73
CA GLY A 24 -11.64 -10.41 17.02
C GLY A 24 -11.68 -9.28 15.99
N THR A 25 -11.11 -8.13 16.34
CA THR A 25 -10.65 -7.15 15.35
C THR A 25 -9.30 -7.64 14.81
N LEU A 26 -9.20 -7.82 13.50
CA LEU A 26 -7.93 -8.09 12.81
C LEU A 26 -7.08 -6.81 12.85
N GLY A 27 -6.32 -6.62 13.93
CA GLY A 27 -5.27 -5.61 14.03
C GLY A 27 -3.91 -6.30 13.89
N GLY A 28 -3.24 -6.11 12.76
CA GLY A 28 -1.86 -6.55 12.58
C GLY A 28 -0.98 -5.86 13.61
N VAL A 29 -0.22 -6.63 14.38
CA VAL A 29 0.73 -6.08 15.35
C VAL A 29 1.92 -5.51 14.57
N VAL A 30 2.00 -4.18 14.46
CA VAL A 30 3.19 -3.51 13.91
C VAL A 30 4.36 -3.77 14.86
N THR A 31 5.44 -4.35 14.36
CA THR A 31 6.63 -4.62 15.16
C THR A 31 7.58 -3.40 15.14
N GLY A 32 8.46 -3.27 16.14
CA GLY A 32 9.32 -2.09 16.27
C GLY A 32 10.31 -1.85 15.12
N ARG A 33 10.54 -2.83 14.23
CA ARG A 33 11.43 -2.70 13.07
C ARG A 33 10.73 -2.05 11.87
N ASP A 34 9.43 -2.28 11.74
CA ASP A 34 8.60 -1.64 10.71
C ASP A 34 8.45 -0.16 11.09
N ALA A 35 8.13 0.14 12.35
CA ALA A 35 8.01 1.52 12.84
C ALA A 35 9.20 2.45 12.51
N VAL A 36 10.44 1.97 12.42
CA VAL A 36 11.60 2.79 12.01
C VAL A 36 11.74 2.97 10.50
N HIS A 37 11.31 1.99 9.70
CA HIS A 37 11.34 2.03 8.24
C HIS A 37 10.34 3.08 7.72
N GLU A 38 9.07 2.97 8.12
CA GLU A 38 7.98 3.86 7.71
C GLU A 38 8.19 5.30 8.19
N VAL A 39 8.72 5.51 9.41
CA VAL A 39 9.05 6.85 9.90
C VAL A 39 10.12 7.52 9.04
N SER A 40 11.11 6.78 8.57
CA SER A 40 12.17 7.32 7.70
C SER A 40 11.62 7.71 6.33
N LEU A 41 10.73 6.89 5.76
CA LEU A 41 10.02 7.20 4.51
C LEU A 41 9.12 8.43 4.67
N CYS A 42 8.35 8.51 5.75
CA CYS A 42 7.49 9.66 6.03
C CYS A 42 8.27 10.97 6.15
N ARG A 43 9.46 10.95 6.77
CA ARG A 43 10.34 12.14 6.86
C ARG A 43 10.81 12.61 5.48
N ALA A 44 11.24 11.67 4.63
CA ALA A 44 11.65 12.00 3.26
C ALA A 44 10.48 12.54 2.42
N LEU A 45 9.30 11.94 2.57
CA LEU A 45 8.07 12.39 1.92
C LEU A 45 7.67 13.80 2.39
N ALA A 46 7.62 14.05 3.70
CA ALA A 46 7.29 15.35 4.28
C ALA A 46 8.22 16.47 3.78
N GLY A 47 9.53 16.18 3.67
CA GLY A 47 10.47 17.12 3.07
C GLY A 47 10.17 17.43 1.60
N SER A 48 9.76 16.44 0.83
CA SER A 48 9.39 16.60 -0.59
C SER A 48 8.10 17.39 -0.76
N VAL A 49 7.07 17.07 0.03
CA VAL A 49 5.78 17.78 0.05
C VAL A 49 5.97 19.24 0.45
N THR A 50 6.76 19.52 1.48
CA THR A 50 7.03 20.89 1.94
C THR A 50 7.67 21.75 0.83
N ARG A 51 8.58 21.18 0.04
CA ARG A 51 9.17 21.89 -1.11
C ARG A 51 8.15 22.10 -2.23
N ALA A 52 7.33 21.08 -2.52
CA ALA A 52 6.32 21.14 -3.59
C ALA A 52 5.16 22.08 -3.26
N SER A 53 4.77 22.22 -2.00
CA SER A 53 3.65 23.07 -1.57
C SER A 53 3.91 24.56 -1.80
N ARG A 54 5.19 24.97 -1.81
CA ARG A 54 5.64 26.38 -1.93
C ARG A 54 4.99 27.28 -0.88
N GLY A 55 4.80 26.76 0.33
CA GLY A 55 4.24 27.49 1.48
C GLY A 55 2.71 27.52 1.54
N ARG A 56 2.00 26.97 0.56
CA ARG A 56 0.54 26.78 0.62
C ARG A 56 0.19 25.69 1.63
N ARG A 57 -0.98 25.81 2.27
CA ARG A 57 -1.50 24.76 3.15
C ARG A 57 -1.81 23.52 2.33
N VAL A 58 -1.25 22.38 2.75
CA VAL A 58 -1.49 21.08 2.13
C VAL A 58 -2.66 20.42 2.84
N GLU A 59 -3.61 19.92 2.06
CA GLU A 59 -4.80 19.22 2.57
C GLU A 59 -4.63 17.71 2.45
N ALA A 60 -4.08 17.25 1.33
CA ALA A 60 -3.83 15.83 1.08
C ALA A 60 -2.54 15.60 0.28
N VAL A 61 -1.95 14.42 0.49
CA VAL A 61 -0.73 13.94 -0.16
C VAL A 61 -1.03 12.59 -0.79
N HIS A 62 -0.77 12.45 -2.09
CA HIS A 62 -1.04 11.24 -2.85
C HIS A 62 0.27 10.57 -3.24
N VAL A 63 0.42 9.28 -2.90
CA VAL A 63 1.65 8.53 -3.12
C VAL A 63 1.36 7.19 -3.75
N ASP A 64 2.02 6.91 -4.86
CA ASP A 64 2.06 5.57 -5.44
C ASP A 64 3.04 4.69 -4.65
N VAL A 65 2.57 3.52 -4.23
CA VAL A 65 3.32 2.57 -3.41
C VAL A 65 3.34 1.21 -4.09
N GLY A 66 4.51 0.83 -4.60
CA GLY A 66 4.74 -0.45 -5.22
C GLY A 66 4.66 -1.62 -4.24
N GLN A 67 4.03 -2.70 -4.66
CA GLN A 67 3.86 -3.93 -3.88
C GLN A 67 5.19 -4.52 -3.36
N LEU A 68 6.30 -4.33 -4.08
CA LEU A 68 7.64 -4.81 -3.67
C LEU A 68 8.31 -3.91 -2.63
N ARG A 69 7.74 -2.73 -2.30
CA ARG A 69 8.25 -1.88 -1.22
C ARG A 69 7.99 -2.42 0.18
N GLN A 70 7.10 -3.41 0.31
CA GLN A 70 6.73 -4.02 1.59
C GLN A 70 6.30 -2.99 2.66
N ILE A 71 5.76 -1.84 2.25
CA ILE A 71 5.23 -0.83 3.15
C ILE A 71 3.93 -1.37 3.78
N VAL A 72 3.80 -1.25 5.10
CA VAL A 72 2.55 -1.56 5.81
C VAL A 72 1.69 -0.29 5.83
N PRO A 73 0.53 -0.24 5.14
CA PRO A 73 -0.27 0.99 5.00
C PRO A 73 -0.65 1.62 6.34
N ASP A 74 -1.10 0.82 7.30
CA ASP A 74 -1.49 1.32 8.63
C ASP A 74 -0.29 1.88 9.41
N ALA A 75 0.88 1.23 9.31
CA ALA A 75 2.10 1.74 9.95
C ALA A 75 2.55 3.06 9.30
N MET A 76 2.46 3.16 7.98
CA MET A 76 2.78 4.37 7.22
C MET A 76 1.84 5.53 7.58
N ALA A 77 0.54 5.28 7.68
CA ALA A 77 -0.44 6.28 8.09
C ALA A 77 -0.17 6.80 9.52
N HIS A 78 0.12 5.90 10.47
CA HIS A 78 0.49 6.31 11.84
C HIS A 78 1.81 7.09 11.88
N ALA A 79 2.82 6.63 11.15
CA ALA A 79 4.10 7.29 11.05
C ALA A 79 3.97 8.70 10.44
N TRP A 80 3.10 8.86 9.43
CA TRP A 80 2.82 10.15 8.81
C TRP A 80 2.28 11.15 9.83
N VAL A 81 1.19 10.82 10.51
CA VAL A 81 0.58 11.67 11.55
C VAL A 81 1.60 12.07 12.61
N PHE A 82 2.43 11.12 13.05
CA PHE A 82 3.48 11.39 14.02
C PHE A 82 4.57 12.35 13.49
N VAL A 83 5.03 12.14 12.25
CA VAL A 83 6.13 12.91 11.64
C VAL A 83 5.70 14.33 11.30
N VAL A 84 4.47 14.55 10.85
CA VAL A 84 3.99 15.87 10.42
C VAL A 84 3.42 16.72 11.54
N ARG A 85 3.24 16.15 12.73
CA ARG A 85 2.72 16.87 13.90
C ARG A 85 3.57 18.10 14.22
N ASN A 86 2.92 19.24 14.45
CA ASN A 86 3.55 20.55 14.67
C ASN A 86 4.42 21.05 13.50
N THR A 87 4.12 20.64 12.26
CA THR A 87 4.75 21.16 11.04
C THR A 87 3.71 21.87 10.16
N SER A 88 4.13 22.45 9.04
CA SER A 88 3.19 23.01 8.03
C SER A 88 2.32 21.97 7.33
N LEU A 89 2.58 20.68 7.55
CA LEU A 89 1.82 19.55 7.03
C LEU A 89 0.91 18.91 8.08
N ASP A 90 0.82 19.50 9.27
CA ASP A 90 -0.04 18.98 10.34
C ASP A 90 -1.51 18.96 9.89
N GLY A 91 -2.15 17.80 10.03
CA GLY A 91 -3.51 17.54 9.56
C GLY A 91 -3.66 17.27 8.06
N ALA A 92 -2.57 17.19 7.28
CA ALA A 92 -2.66 16.76 5.88
C ALA A 92 -2.93 15.24 5.80
N GLU A 93 -3.90 14.83 4.99
CA GLU A 93 -4.23 13.43 4.77
C GLU A 93 -3.18 12.75 3.88
N LEU A 94 -2.93 11.46 4.11
CA LEU A 94 -2.04 10.63 3.29
C LEU A 94 -2.86 9.56 2.57
N HIS A 95 -2.90 9.64 1.24
CA HIS A 95 -3.51 8.63 0.38
C HIS A 95 -2.42 7.80 -0.27
N LEU A 96 -2.49 6.48 -0.06
CA LEU A 96 -1.59 5.51 -0.67
C LEU A 96 -2.33 4.79 -1.80
N ASN A 97 -1.79 4.89 -3.01
CA ASN A 97 -2.27 4.15 -4.18
C ASN A 97 -1.36 2.93 -4.40
N PRO A 98 -1.83 1.70 -4.16
CA PRO A 98 -1.00 0.51 -4.35
C PRO A 98 -0.76 0.24 -5.83
N ILE A 99 0.49 0.03 -6.20
CA ILE A 99 0.90 -0.35 -7.57
C ILE A 99 1.28 -1.84 -7.57
N PRO A 100 0.64 -2.67 -8.41
CA PRO A 100 0.95 -4.09 -8.47
C PRO A 100 2.37 -4.31 -8.98
N ALA A 101 2.98 -5.40 -8.50
CA ALA A 101 4.26 -5.84 -9.01
C ALA A 101 4.08 -6.55 -10.33
N VAL A 102 4.70 -6.04 -11.39
CA VAL A 102 4.65 -6.65 -12.73
C VAL A 102 6.06 -6.99 -13.17
N LEU A 103 6.26 -8.22 -13.66
CA LEU A 103 7.46 -8.64 -14.36
C LEU A 103 7.23 -8.56 -15.87
N ALA A 104 8.22 -8.09 -16.61
CA ALA A 104 8.29 -8.21 -18.05
C ALA A 104 9.34 -9.27 -18.43
N CYS A 105 9.01 -10.12 -19.40
CA CYS A 105 9.92 -11.13 -19.92
C CYS A 105 10.72 -10.60 -21.12
N ASP A 106 12.04 -10.71 -21.06
CA ASP A 106 12.93 -10.21 -22.12
C ASP A 106 12.86 -11.08 -23.39
N ASP A 107 12.51 -12.35 -23.26
CA ASP A 107 12.51 -13.31 -24.38
C ASP A 107 11.20 -13.30 -25.18
N CYS A 108 10.07 -13.08 -24.52
CA CYS A 108 8.75 -13.15 -25.17
C CYS A 108 7.89 -11.89 -25.03
N GLY A 109 8.32 -10.90 -24.24
CA GLY A 109 7.61 -9.64 -24.03
C GLY A 109 6.33 -9.74 -23.21
N ALA A 110 6.04 -10.90 -22.59
CA ALA A 110 4.87 -11.04 -21.73
C ALA A 110 5.04 -10.24 -20.44
N GLU A 111 3.98 -9.53 -20.04
CA GLU A 111 3.84 -8.89 -18.74
C GLU A 111 3.06 -9.79 -17.78
N ILE A 112 3.54 -9.86 -16.54
CA ILE A 112 3.15 -10.86 -15.55
C ILE A 112 2.95 -10.14 -14.23
N GLU A 113 1.71 -10.05 -13.75
CA GLU A 113 1.45 -9.57 -12.40
C GLU A 113 1.85 -10.64 -11.37
N LEU A 114 2.65 -10.25 -10.38
CA LEU A 114 3.08 -11.12 -9.29
C LEU A 114 1.96 -11.29 -8.27
N GLY A 115 1.41 -12.50 -8.24
CA GLY A 115 0.52 -12.95 -7.19
C GLY A 115 1.22 -13.19 -5.83
N PRO A 116 0.48 -13.69 -4.83
CA PRO A 116 1.02 -13.99 -3.50
C PRO A 116 2.14 -15.03 -3.50
N GLU A 117 2.13 -15.92 -4.50
CA GLU A 117 3.17 -16.91 -4.73
C GLU A 117 4.23 -16.31 -5.64
N LEU A 118 5.37 -15.92 -5.04
CA LEU A 118 6.47 -15.28 -5.76
C LEU A 118 7.14 -16.28 -6.71
N GLY A 119 6.88 -16.13 -8.01
CA GLY A 119 7.53 -16.85 -9.08
C GLY A 119 8.09 -15.88 -10.13
N PHE A 120 9.42 -15.86 -10.29
CA PHE A 120 10.09 -14.94 -11.23
C PHE A 120 10.28 -15.52 -12.64
N ALA A 121 9.86 -16.76 -12.87
CA ALA A 121 9.88 -17.36 -14.20
C ALA A 121 8.64 -16.92 -15.00
N CYS A 122 8.86 -16.64 -16.28
CA CYS A 122 7.80 -16.32 -17.22
C CYS A 122 6.89 -17.54 -17.42
N HIS A 123 5.62 -17.44 -17.05
CA HIS A 123 4.67 -18.54 -17.24
C HIS A 123 4.19 -18.71 -18.69
N ALA A 124 4.46 -17.73 -19.56
CA ALA A 124 4.12 -17.84 -20.98
C ALA A 124 5.15 -18.67 -21.76
N CYS A 125 6.44 -18.52 -21.49
CA CYS A 125 7.51 -19.21 -22.25
C CYS A 125 8.47 -20.05 -21.40
N GLY A 126 8.39 -20.00 -20.08
CA GLY A 126 9.28 -20.71 -19.15
C GLY A 126 10.63 -20.04 -18.92
N SER A 127 10.91 -18.90 -19.57
CA SER A 127 12.17 -18.19 -19.38
C SER A 127 12.32 -17.63 -17.96
N ALA A 128 13.56 -17.63 -17.46
CA ALA A 128 13.93 -16.93 -16.24
C ALA A 128 14.47 -15.50 -16.52
N SER A 129 14.58 -15.09 -17.79
CA SER A 129 14.96 -13.72 -18.16
C SER A 129 13.73 -12.81 -18.02
N THR A 130 13.53 -12.33 -16.80
CA THR A 130 12.49 -11.37 -16.46
C THR A 130 13.09 -10.22 -15.66
N HIS A 131 12.48 -9.06 -15.78
CA HIS A 131 12.80 -7.89 -14.98
C HIS A 131 11.53 -7.25 -14.42
N VAL A 132 11.67 -6.48 -13.34
CA VAL A 132 10.53 -5.76 -12.74
C VAL A 132 10.17 -4.56 -13.61
N ALA A 133 8.93 -4.53 -14.08
CA ALA A 133 8.36 -3.45 -14.87
C ALA A 133 7.60 -2.43 -14.00
N SER A 134 6.96 -2.89 -12.92
CA SER A 134 6.29 -2.04 -11.92
C SER A 134 6.28 -2.71 -10.55
N GLY A 135 5.88 -1.97 -9.51
CA GLY A 135 5.77 -2.45 -8.13
C GLY A 135 6.92 -2.04 -7.23
N GLU A 136 7.83 -1.18 -7.70
CA GLU A 136 8.92 -0.61 -6.91
C GLU A 136 8.71 0.88 -6.58
N GLU A 137 7.51 1.40 -6.80
CA GLU A 137 7.18 2.82 -6.67
C GLU A 137 7.16 3.26 -5.20
N PHE A 138 7.67 4.45 -4.95
CA PHE A 138 7.37 5.22 -3.74
C PHE A 138 7.39 6.69 -4.15
N THR A 139 6.34 7.09 -4.84
CA THR A 139 6.36 8.29 -5.69
C THR A 139 5.26 9.24 -5.26
N LEU A 140 5.63 10.47 -4.89
CA LEU A 140 4.68 11.55 -4.66
C LEU A 140 4.05 11.95 -6.00
N THR A 141 2.77 11.62 -6.20
CA THR A 141 2.06 11.85 -7.47
C THR A 141 1.31 13.16 -7.49
N ALA A 142 0.71 13.56 -6.37
CA ALA A 142 -0.01 14.82 -6.23
C ALA A 142 0.01 15.35 -4.79
N ILE A 143 -0.21 16.66 -4.67
CA ILE A 143 -0.55 17.30 -3.41
C ILE A 143 -1.76 18.19 -3.64
N ASP A 144 -2.75 18.07 -2.76
CA ASP A 144 -3.88 18.98 -2.74
C ASP A 144 -3.54 20.14 -1.81
N VAL A 145 -3.73 21.36 -2.30
CA VAL A 145 -3.42 22.57 -1.56
C VAL A 145 -4.64 23.47 -1.53
N SER A 146 -4.85 24.16 -0.41
CA SER A 146 -5.93 25.14 -0.33
C SER A 146 -5.69 26.24 -1.36
N GLU A 147 -6.72 26.62 -2.11
CA GLU A 147 -6.65 27.83 -2.92
C GLU A 147 -6.67 29.04 -1.99
N ASP A 148 -5.73 29.96 -2.19
CA ASP A 148 -5.86 31.30 -1.62
C ASP A 148 -7.11 31.93 -2.27
N LEU A 149 -8.21 32.08 -1.52
CA LEU A 149 -9.39 32.85 -1.93
C LEU A 149 -9.07 34.36 -1.97
N GLY A 150 -8.09 34.73 -2.79
CA GLY A 150 -7.41 36.02 -2.78
C GLY A 150 -6.80 36.39 -4.13
N ALA A 151 -7.50 36.14 -5.23
CA ALA A 151 -7.21 36.78 -6.51
C ALA A 151 -8.52 37.05 -7.27
N VAL A 152 -9.34 37.98 -6.76
CA VAL A 152 -10.22 38.74 -7.65
C VAL A 152 -9.31 39.64 -8.50
N LYS A 153 -8.91 39.15 -9.67
CA LYS A 153 -8.40 40.02 -10.72
C LYS A 153 -9.54 40.24 -11.69
N GLY A 154 -10.20 41.37 -11.51
CA GLY A 154 -11.27 41.82 -12.40
C GLY A 154 -10.83 41.89 -13.85
N GLU A 155 -11.81 41.66 -14.71
CA GLU A 155 -11.84 41.94 -16.15
C GLU A 155 -11.20 43.28 -16.54
N PRO A 156 -10.77 43.37 -17.80
CA PRO A 156 -11.47 44.29 -18.70
C PRO A 156 -12.22 43.58 -19.83
#